data_AF-A0A316W5G3-F1
#
_entry.id   AF-A0A316W5G3-F1
#
_cell.length_a   1.000
_cell.length_b   1.000
_cell.length_c   1.000
_cell.angle_alpha   90.00
_cell.angle_beta   90.00
_cell.angle_gamma   90.00
#
_symmetry.space_group_name_H-M   'P 1'
#
loop_
_entity.id
_entity.type
_entity.pdbx_description
1 polymer ?
#
loop_
_entity_poly.entity_id
_entity_poly.type
_entity_poly.pdbx_seq_one_letter_code
_entity_poly.pdbx_strand_id
1 'polypeptide(L)' 'MKAIKGSLLTCDPAVKQLILAINERVRFVIQDLDETHLLISTDKVEWMRIELDSELEKNTWSIDA' A
#
# COMPACT_ATOMS: atom_id res chain seq x y z
N MET A 1 -21.81 7.19 15.43
CA MET A 1 -21.10 7.10 14.14
C MET A 1 -19.70 7.63 14.34
N LYS A 2 -18.64 6.83 14.12
CA LYS A 2 -17.24 7.30 14.24
C LYS A 2 -16.70 7.51 12.83
N ALA A 3 -16.28 8.73 12.50
CA ALA A 3 -15.58 9.02 11.25
C ALA A 3 -14.07 8.93 11.52
N ILE A 4 -13.36 8.20 10.67
CA ILE A 4 -11.90 8.08 10.74
C ILE A 4 -11.35 8.85 9.54
N LYS A 5 -10.41 9.77 9.80
CA LYS A 5 -9.71 10.50 8.74
C LYS A 5 -8.63 9.59 8.15
N GLY A 6 -8.64 9.45 6.84
CA GLY A 6 -7.63 8.69 6.09
C GLY A 6 -7.79 8.92 4.60
N SER A 7 -6.83 8.43 3.83
CA SER A 7 -6.92 8.41 2.37
C SER A 7 -7.41 7.04 1.92
N LEU A 8 -8.40 7.02 1.03
CA LEU A 8 -8.85 5.81 0.37
C LEU A 8 -7.90 5.47 -0.77
N LEU A 9 -7.34 4.27 -0.74
CA LEU A 9 -6.50 3.73 -1.79
C LEU A 9 -7.26 2.64 -2.53
N THR A 10 -7.39 2.79 -3.85
CA THR A 10 -7.93 1.78 -4.74
C THR A 10 -6.78 1.20 -5.58
N CYS A 11 -6.58 -0.10 -5.52
CA CYS A 11 -5.54 -0.83 -6.24
C CYS A 11 -6.02 -2.24 -6.63
N ASP A 12 -5.32 -2.90 -7.53
CA ASP A 12 -5.57 -4.31 -7.83
C ASP A 12 -5.18 -5.23 -6.66
N PRO A 13 -5.70 -6.48 -6.61
CA PRO A 13 -5.44 -7.39 -5.50
C PRO A 13 -3.95 -7.75 -5.33
N ALA A 14 -3.16 -7.77 -6.41
CA ALA A 14 -1.74 -8.12 -6.33
C ALA A 14 -0.93 -6.97 -5.70
N VAL A 15 -1.15 -5.74 -6.14
CA VAL A 15 -0.55 -4.55 -5.54
C VAL A 15 -0.98 -4.39 -4.08
N LYS A 16 -2.23 -4.72 -3.74
CA LYS A 16 -2.69 -4.74 -2.35
C LYS A 16 -1.85 -5.66 -1.47
N GLN A 17 -1.50 -6.87 -1.95
CA GLN A 17 -0.63 -7.78 -1.19
C GLN A 17 0.75 -7.17 -0.96
N LEU A 18 1.31 -6.50 -1.95
CA LEU A 18 2.58 -5.80 -1.81
C LEU A 18 2.49 -4.67 -0.78
N ILE A 19 1.43 -3.86 -0.83
CA ILE A 19 1.17 -2.80 0.15
C ILE A 19 1.04 -3.36 1.56
N LEU A 20 0.35 -4.50 1.73
CA LEU A 20 0.23 -5.18 3.02
C LEU A 20 1.60 -5.68 3.53
N ALA A 21 2.46 -6.19 2.65
CA ALA A 21 3.83 -6.59 3.00
C ALA A 21 4.69 -5.39 3.43
N ILE A 22 4.56 -4.24 2.76
CA ILE A 22 5.21 -2.99 3.19
C ILE A 22 4.64 -2.55 4.55
N ASN A 23 3.32 -2.73 4.75
CA ASN A 23 2.64 -2.38 6.00
C ASN A 23 3.10 -3.21 7.21
N GLU A 24 3.58 -4.45 7.00
CA GLU A 24 4.21 -5.25 8.06
C GLU A 24 5.54 -4.63 8.54
N ARG A 25 6.29 -3.98 7.64
CA ARG A 25 7.54 -3.28 7.96
C ARG A 25 7.26 -1.91 8.61
N VAL A 26 6.29 -1.18 8.07
CA VAL A 26 5.91 0.16 8.52
C VAL A 26 4.40 0.25 8.59
N ARG A 27 3.82 0.37 9.80
CA ARG A 27 2.35 0.45 9.93
C ARG A 27 1.82 1.79 9.39
N PHE A 28 1.06 1.75 8.30
CA PHE A 28 0.36 2.90 7.72
C PHE A 28 -1.08 2.59 7.24
N VAL A 29 -1.45 1.31 7.13
CA VAL A 29 -2.82 0.89 6.84
C VAL A 29 -3.66 1.03 8.11
N ILE A 30 -4.71 1.85 8.02
CA ILE A 30 -5.68 2.07 9.09
C ILE A 30 -6.71 0.94 9.09
N GLN A 31 -7.21 0.57 7.90
CA GLN A 31 -8.23 -0.46 7.75
C GLN A 31 -8.18 -1.11 6.38
N ASP A 32 -8.35 -2.43 6.34
CA ASP A 32 -8.65 -3.18 5.12
C ASP A 32 -10.17 -3.19 4.89
N LEU A 33 -10.62 -2.66 3.75
CA LEU A 33 -12.04 -2.47 3.45
C LEU A 33 -12.60 -3.60 2.60
N ASP A 34 -11.89 -3.96 1.51
CA ASP A 34 -12.23 -5.05 0.61
C ASP A 34 -11.00 -5.47 -0.23
N GLU A 35 -11.18 -6.38 -1.19
CA GLU A 35 -10.12 -6.92 -2.05
C GLU A 35 -9.28 -5.87 -2.80
N THR A 36 -9.85 -4.69 -3.06
CA THR A 36 -9.25 -3.63 -3.88
C THR A 36 -9.12 -2.29 -3.15
N HIS A 37 -9.68 -2.16 -1.95
CA HIS A 37 -9.71 -0.90 -1.20
C HIS A 37 -9.03 -1.03 0.16
N LEU A 38 -8.14 -0.08 0.42
CA LEU A 38 -7.48 0.11 1.71
C LEU A 38 -7.71 1.54 2.20
N LEU A 39 -7.93 1.69 3.51
CA LEU A 39 -7.86 2.98 4.18
C LEU A 39 -6.46 3.16 4.78
N ILE A 40 -5.75 4.19 4.36
CA ILE A 40 -4.36 4.45 4.76
C ILE A 40 -4.20 5.83 5.41
N SER A 41 -3.11 6.01 6.15
CA SER A 41 -2.79 7.31 6.76
C SER A 41 -2.37 8.34 5.72
N THR A 42 -3.03 9.50 5.72
CA THR A 42 -2.86 10.54 4.70
C THR A 42 -1.43 11.10 4.64
N ASP A 43 -0.71 11.13 5.75
CA ASP A 43 0.69 11.56 5.85
C ASP A 43 1.68 10.59 5.21
N LYS A 44 1.27 9.34 4.99
CA LYS A 44 2.13 8.28 4.44
C LYS A 44 1.88 8.01 2.97
N VAL A 45 0.93 8.70 2.33
CA VAL A 45 0.57 8.46 0.93
C VAL A 45 1.76 8.67 -0.01
N GLU A 46 2.44 9.81 0.08
CA GLU A 46 3.60 10.11 -0.77
C GLU A 46 4.78 9.17 -0.51
N TRP A 47 5.07 8.89 0.76
CA TRP A 47 6.14 7.95 1.13
C TRP A 47 5.86 6.54 0.58
N MET A 48 4.61 6.07 0.71
CA MET A 48 4.19 4.75 0.24
C MET A 48 4.24 4.64 -1.28
N ARG A 49 3.95 5.72 -2.03
CA ARG A 49 4.16 5.73 -3.50
C ARG A 49 5.61 5.49 -3.86
N ILE A 50 6.54 6.22 -3.22
CA ILE A 50 7.98 6.08 -3.48
C ILE A 50 8.50 4.69 -3.10
N GLU A 51 8.07 4.17 -1.95
CA GLU A 51 8.46 2.84 -1.49
C GLU A 51 7.91 1.73 -2.40
N LEU A 52 6.65 1.87 -2.84
CA LEU A 52 6.01 0.92 -3.74
C LEU A 52 6.72 0.90 -5.10
N ASP A 53 7.06 2.06 -5.66
CA ASP A 53 7.83 2.16 -6.91
C ASP A 53 9.21 1.50 -6.74
N SER A 54 9.89 1.73 -5.61
CA SER A 54 11.19 1.10 -5.32
C SER A 54 11.10 -0.43 -5.19
N GLU A 55 10.07 -0.97 -4.54
CA GLU A 55 9.87 -2.42 -4.41
C GLU A 55 9.45 -3.06 -5.75
N LEU A 56 8.70 -2.34 -6.59
CA LEU A 56 8.34 -2.78 -7.95
C LEU A 56 9.58 -2.82 -8.87
N GLU A 57 10.46 -1.82 -8.80
CA GLU A 57 11.72 -1.81 -9.56
C GLU A 57 12.62 -2.99 -9.17
N LYS A 58 12.79 -3.27 -7.87
CA LYS A 58 13.58 -4.42 -7.38
C LYS A 58 13.00 -5.77 -7.84
N ASN A 59 11.68 -5.92 -7.81
CA ASN A 59 11.02 -7.14 -8.27
C ASN A 59 11.08 -7.31 -9.79
N THR A 60 10.96 -6.22 -10.55
CA THR A 60 11.03 -6.27 -12.02
C THR A 60 12.43 -6.66 -12.50
N TRP A 61 13.49 -6.23 -11.79
CA TRP A 61 14.87 -6.67 -12.08
C TRP A 61 15.09 -8.18 -11.88
N SER A 62 14.25 -8.85 -11.09
CA SER A 62 14.40 -10.29 -10.80
C SER A 62 13.74 -11.20 -11.83
N ILE A 63 13.05 -10.66 -12.84
CA ILE A 63 12.35 -11.44 -13.88
C ILE A 63 13.27 -11.71 -15.10
N ASP A 64 14.42 -11.04 -15.20
CA ASP A 64 15.35 -11.11 -16.34
C ASP A 64 16.76 -11.66 -15.97
N ALA A 65 16.86 -12.63 -15.05
CA ALA A 65 18.12 -13.31 -14.72
C ALA A 65 18.06 -14.83 -14.89
#